data_AF-A0A524RS21-F1
#
_entry.id   AF-A0A524RS21-F1
#
_cell.length_a   1.000
_cell.length_b   1.000
_cell.length_c   1.000
_cell.angle_alpha   90.00
_cell.angle_beta   90.00
_cell.angle_gamma   90.00
#
_symmetry.space_group_name_H-M   'P 1'
#
loop_
_entity.id
_entity.type
_entity.pdbx_description
1 polymer ?
#
loop_
_entity_poly.entity_id
_entity_poly.type
_entity_poly.pdbx_seq_one_letter_code
_entity_poly.pdbx_strand_id
1 'polypeptide(L)'
;MEQWNGHNYCSGKKLILVSEQGLGDTLQFMRYVPYLKNMGMDVSLCAPPKLHGLIQSSGITTSLYTPEEANTITTGKWLPLLSLPRYLNIRSDNPLVDTPYIKVPEQKILKWKQKLATEKRPVIGINWQGNIHIQNSKTIDRSLPLNTFAPIIEMPEFSLLSLQKGFGSEQLTDCSFLHRFV
;
A
#
# COMPACT_ATOMS: atom_id res chain seq x y z
N MET A 1 15.36 11.63 18.37
CA MET A 1 14.03 11.84 18.98
C MET A 1 13.69 10.67 19.90
N GLU A 2 12.90 10.91 20.95
CA GLU A 2 12.43 9.85 21.86
C GLU A 2 11.35 8.98 21.17
N GLN A 3 11.38 7.67 21.39
CA GLN A 3 10.32 6.78 20.92
C GLN A 3 9.06 6.97 21.77
N TRP A 4 7.89 7.05 21.13
CA TRP A 4 6.62 7.11 21.84
C TRP A 4 6.28 5.75 22.45
N ASN A 5 5.81 5.75 23.70
CA ASN A 5 5.52 4.55 24.50
C ASN A 5 4.03 4.23 24.57
N GLY A 6 3.20 4.84 23.71
CA GLY A 6 1.75 4.64 23.66
C GLY A 6 0.93 5.37 24.72
N HIS A 7 1.58 6.05 25.67
CA HIS A 7 0.90 6.72 26.78
C HIS A 7 1.21 8.22 26.80
N ASN A 8 0.42 8.97 27.57
CA ASN A 8 0.71 10.35 27.98
C ASN A 8 0.97 11.34 26.84
N TYR A 9 0.20 11.23 25.75
CA TYR A 9 0.31 12.19 24.67
C TYR A 9 -0.53 13.44 24.94
N CYS A 10 0.15 14.58 25.04
CA CYS A 10 -0.51 15.88 25.15
C CYS A 10 -0.89 16.40 23.75
N SER A 11 -2.07 17.00 23.64
CA SER A 11 -2.49 17.73 22.45
C SER A 11 -1.39 18.71 21.99
N GLY A 12 -1.14 18.75 20.68
CA GLY A 12 -0.16 19.65 20.06
C GLY A 12 1.31 19.19 20.07
N LYS A 13 1.67 18.07 20.71
CA LYS A 13 2.98 17.45 20.44
C LYS A 13 2.95 16.78 19.06
N LYS A 14 4.12 16.65 18.42
CA LYS A 14 4.30 16.00 17.10
C LYS A 14 4.73 14.54 17.24
N LEU A 15 4.02 13.64 16.55
CA LEU A 15 4.30 12.21 16.47
C LEU A 15 4.60 11.86 15.02
N ILE A 16 5.76 11.25 14.80
CA ILE A 16 6.17 10.78 13.49
C ILE A 16 6.03 9.26 13.47
N LEU A 17 5.10 8.78 12.67
CA LEU A 17 4.99 7.36 12.39
C LEU A 17 5.97 7.01 11.28
N VAL A 18 6.78 5.98 11.50
CA VAL A 18 7.80 5.56 10.55
C VAL A 18 7.34 4.27 9.90
N SER A 19 7.12 4.30 8.58
CA SER A 19 6.82 3.09 7.81
C SER A 19 7.95 2.07 7.92
N GLU A 20 7.60 0.80 7.99
CA GLU A 20 8.54 -0.31 8.02
C GLU A 20 8.21 -1.29 6.90
N GLN A 21 9.16 -2.17 6.57
CA GLN A 21 8.98 -3.27 5.62
C GLN A 21 8.52 -2.81 4.21
N GLY A 22 7.40 -3.34 3.71
CA GLY A 22 6.93 -3.15 2.35
C GLY A 22 5.83 -2.10 2.20
N LEU A 23 5.47 -1.81 0.95
CA LEU A 23 4.37 -0.91 0.63
C LEU A 23 3.04 -1.41 1.20
N GLY A 24 2.81 -2.73 1.17
CA GLY A 24 1.60 -3.37 1.70
C GLY A 24 1.41 -3.13 3.20
N ASP A 25 2.47 -3.20 3.99
CA ASP A 25 2.41 -2.95 5.43
C ASP A 25 2.08 -1.48 5.70
N THR A 26 2.69 -0.57 4.94
CA THR A 26 2.37 0.87 5.05
C THR A 26 0.89 1.12 4.76
N LEU A 27 0.34 0.55 3.68
CA LEU A 27 -1.09 0.63 3.39
C LEU A 27 -1.89 0.07 4.56
N GLN A 28 -1.58 -1.15 5.00
CA GLN A 28 -2.33 -1.83 6.04
C GLN A 28 -2.41 -1.02 7.34
N PHE A 29 -1.31 -0.41 7.80
CA PHE A 29 -1.23 0.24 9.10
C PHE A 29 -1.45 1.76 9.07
N MET A 30 -1.32 2.45 7.92
CA MET A 30 -1.62 3.88 7.82
C MET A 30 -3.09 4.22 8.11
N ARG A 31 -3.97 3.20 8.08
CA ARG A 31 -5.39 3.32 8.44
C ARG A 31 -5.63 3.87 9.86
N TYR A 32 -4.66 3.73 10.76
CA TYR A 32 -4.76 4.20 12.15
C TYR A 32 -4.37 5.67 12.33
N VAL A 33 -3.78 6.30 11.32
CA VAL A 33 -3.37 7.72 11.38
C VAL A 33 -4.57 8.64 11.62
N PRO A 34 -5.72 8.52 10.90
CA PRO A 34 -6.88 9.36 11.16
C PRO A 34 -7.44 9.20 12.58
N TYR A 35 -7.39 7.98 13.13
CA TYR A 35 -7.84 7.72 14.50
C TYR A 35 -7.03 8.53 15.52
N LEU A 36 -5.69 8.51 15.42
CA LEU A 36 -4.82 9.31 16.30
C LEU A 36 -5.05 10.82 16.12
N LYS A 37 -5.27 11.28 14.88
CA LYS A 37 -5.58 12.70 14.60
C LYS A 37 -6.91 13.12 15.22
N ASN A 38 -7.93 12.26 15.20
CA ASN A 38 -9.21 12.51 15.85
C ASN A 38 -9.09 12.57 17.39
N MET A 39 -8.06 11.96 17.97
CA MET A 39 -7.69 12.13 19.38
C MET A 39 -6.94 13.45 19.67
N GLY A 40 -6.77 14.33 18.67
CA GLY A 40 -6.09 15.62 18.82
C GLY A 40 -4.56 15.54 18.71
N MET A 41 -4.02 14.45 18.19
CA MET A 41 -2.57 14.29 17.99
C MET A 41 -2.13 14.92 16.66
N ASP A 42 -1.01 15.65 16.67
CA ASP A 42 -0.33 16.06 15.44
C ASP A 42 0.51 14.90 14.91
N VAL A 43 -0.01 14.20 13.90
CA VAL A 43 0.57 12.98 13.36
C VAL A 43 1.10 13.21 11.95
N SER A 44 2.41 13.00 11.81
CA SER A 44 3.11 12.93 10.52
C SER A 44 3.46 11.49 10.18
N LEU A 45 3.66 11.22 8.89
CA LEU A 45 4.02 9.88 8.41
C LEU A 45 5.29 9.96 7.55
N CYS A 46 6.34 9.28 8.00
CA CYS A 46 7.50 8.97 7.19
C CYS A 46 7.20 7.71 6.38
N ALA A 47 7.10 7.83 5.06
CA ALA A 47 6.73 6.74 4.16
C ALA A 47 7.51 6.82 2.82
N PRO A 48 7.63 5.71 2.06
CA PRO A 48 8.27 5.74 0.75
C PRO A 48 7.56 6.73 -0.18
N PRO A 49 8.31 7.55 -0.97
CA PRO A 49 7.73 8.54 -1.87
C PRO A 49 6.67 7.99 -2.83
N LYS A 50 6.80 6.70 -3.22
CA LYS A 50 5.83 5.99 -4.06
C LYS A 50 4.40 5.96 -3.50
N LEU A 51 4.22 6.10 -2.19
CA LEU A 51 2.91 6.11 -1.54
C LEU A 51 2.39 7.51 -1.21
N HIS A 52 3.20 8.56 -1.30
CA HIS A 52 2.83 9.91 -0.87
C HIS A 52 1.55 10.41 -1.54
N GLY A 53 1.44 10.26 -2.87
CA GLY A 53 0.25 10.68 -3.60
C GLY A 53 -1.02 9.93 -3.17
N LEU A 54 -0.92 8.65 -2.84
CA LEU A 54 -2.05 7.85 -2.36
C LEU A 54 -2.44 8.21 -0.92
N ILE A 55 -1.45 8.45 -0.05
CA ILE A 55 -1.65 8.89 1.34
C ILE A 55 -2.39 10.23 1.35
N GLN A 56 -1.97 11.17 0.50
CA GLN A 56 -2.60 12.49 0.34
C GLN A 56 -4.02 12.37 -0.23
N SER A 57 -4.21 11.62 -1.32
CA SER A 57 -5.55 11.47 -1.92
C SER A 57 -6.55 10.81 -0.97
N SER A 58 -6.05 9.91 -0.12
CA SER A 58 -6.83 9.22 0.91
C SER A 58 -7.12 10.09 2.14
N GLY A 59 -6.52 11.29 2.24
CA GLY A 59 -6.72 12.20 3.36
C GLY A 59 -6.11 11.72 4.68
N ILE A 60 -5.13 10.81 4.61
CA ILE A 60 -4.53 10.19 5.80
C ILE A 60 -3.71 11.21 6.58
N THR A 61 -2.78 11.89 5.92
CA THR A 61 -2.09 13.06 6.47
C THR A 61 -1.53 13.93 5.34
N THR A 62 -1.41 15.22 5.61
CA THR A 62 -0.70 16.17 4.74
C THR A 62 0.77 16.31 5.14
N SER A 63 1.13 15.89 6.35
CA SER A 63 2.49 15.95 6.90
C SER A 63 3.23 14.66 6.59
N LEU A 64 3.86 14.62 5.42
CA LEU A 64 4.62 13.48 4.90
C LEU A 64 6.12 13.76 4.92
N TYR A 65 6.89 12.71 5.19
CA TYR A 65 8.35 12.74 5.10
C TYR A 65 8.85 11.57 4.27
N THR A 66 9.92 11.79 3.51
CA THR A 66 10.79 10.69 3.05
C THR A 66 11.64 10.18 4.22
N PRO A 67 12.23 8.97 4.13
CA PRO A 67 13.19 8.49 5.12
C PRO A 67 14.36 9.46 5.35
N GLU A 68 14.84 10.10 4.29
CA GLU A 68 15.93 11.08 4.36
C GLU A 68 15.49 12.36 5.09
N GLU A 69 14.31 12.89 4.77
CA GLU A 69 13.75 14.06 5.45
C GLU A 69 13.50 13.78 6.93
N ALA A 70 12.99 12.59 7.28
CA ALA A 70 12.71 12.21 8.66
C ALA A 70 13.97 12.21 9.54
N ASN A 71 15.14 11.89 8.99
CA ASN A 71 16.42 11.93 9.71
C ASN A 71 16.85 13.34 10.13
N THR A 72 16.33 14.38 9.46
CA THR A 72 16.64 15.78 9.81
C THR A 72 15.80 16.30 10.97
N ILE A 73 14.76 15.56 11.39
CA ILE A 73 13.83 16.01 12.41
C ILE A 73 14.40 15.70 13.80
N THR A 74 14.54 16.74 14.61
CA THR A 74 15.13 16.65 15.96
C THR A 74 14.10 16.77 17.07
N THR A 75 12.87 17.18 16.76
CA THR A 75 11.80 17.47 17.74
C THR A 75 10.61 16.54 17.58
N GLY A 76 9.91 16.28 18.69
CA GLY A 76 8.75 15.38 18.75
C GLY A 76 9.12 13.96 19.17
N LYS A 77 8.15 13.05 19.02
CA LYS A 77 8.34 11.62 19.26
C LYS A 77 8.16 10.84 17.97
N TRP A 78 8.68 9.63 17.93
CA TRP A 78 8.51 8.74 16.80
C TRP A 78 7.99 7.37 17.22
N LEU A 79 7.31 6.67 16.33
CA LEU A 79 6.91 5.28 16.56
C LEU A 79 6.97 4.49 15.24
N PRO A 80 7.49 3.25 15.25
CA PRO A 80 7.33 2.35 14.12
C PRO A 80 5.84 2.09 13.84
N LEU A 81 5.42 2.24 12.58
CA LEU A 81 4.03 2.19 12.17
C LEU A 81 3.36 0.85 12.54
N LEU A 82 4.08 -0.26 12.44
CA LEU A 82 3.57 -1.60 12.76
C LEU A 82 3.40 -1.83 14.27
N SER A 83 3.92 -0.93 15.10
CA SER A 83 3.72 -0.97 16.55
C SER A 83 2.38 -0.37 16.99
N LEU A 84 1.70 0.39 16.13
CA LEU A 84 0.43 1.04 16.48
C LEU A 84 -0.66 0.08 16.98
N PRO A 85 -0.91 -1.09 16.34
CA PRO A 85 -1.96 -1.99 16.81
C PRO A 85 -1.81 -2.38 18.28
N ARG A 86 -0.57 -2.57 18.74
CA ARG A 86 -0.28 -2.89 20.14
C ARG A 86 -0.70 -1.76 21.08
N TYR A 87 -0.35 -0.51 20.75
CA TYR A 87 -0.66 0.64 21.61
C TYR A 87 -2.12 1.08 21.53
N LEU A 88 -2.77 0.81 20.41
CA LEU A 88 -4.20 1.03 20.22
C LEU A 88 -5.07 -0.12 20.75
N ASN A 89 -4.46 -1.19 21.28
CA ASN A 89 -5.13 -2.40 21.73
C ASN A 89 -6.12 -2.95 20.68
N ILE A 90 -5.68 -2.98 19.41
CA ILE A 90 -6.48 -3.51 18.30
C ILE A 90 -6.65 -5.01 18.49
N ARG A 91 -7.90 -5.46 18.41
CA ARG A 91 -8.28 -6.87 18.55
C ARG A 91 -9.35 -7.20 17.52
N SER A 92 -9.56 -8.49 17.25
CA SER A 92 -10.61 -8.94 16.33
C SER A 92 -12.01 -8.52 16.76
N ASP A 93 -12.23 -8.41 18.08
CA ASP A 93 -13.47 -7.94 18.71
C ASP A 93 -13.55 -6.40 18.81
N ASN A 94 -12.50 -5.67 18.39
CA ASN A 94 -12.43 -4.21 18.41
C ASN A 94 -11.65 -3.67 17.19
N PRO A 95 -12.19 -3.79 15.97
CA PRO A 95 -11.58 -3.17 14.80
C PRO A 95 -11.82 -1.65 14.85
N LEU A 96 -10.87 -0.88 15.42
CA LEU A 96 -10.97 0.59 15.48
C LEU A 96 -11.14 1.27 14.11
N VAL A 97 -10.79 0.57 13.03
CA VAL A 97 -10.93 1.05 11.65
C VAL A 97 -11.44 -0.08 10.76
N ASP A 98 -12.74 -0.05 10.49
CA ASP A 98 -13.48 -1.01 9.65
C ASP A 98 -13.91 -0.40 8.30
N THR A 99 -13.90 0.92 8.16
CA THR A 99 -14.28 1.60 6.92
C THR A 99 -13.17 1.64 5.87
N PRO A 100 -13.49 1.53 4.56
CA PRO A 100 -12.55 1.79 3.48
C PRO A 100 -11.98 3.21 3.55
N TYR A 101 -10.64 3.32 3.58
CA TYR A 101 -9.95 4.62 3.73
C TYR A 101 -9.14 5.02 2.50
N ILE A 102 -8.82 4.09 1.60
CA ILE A 102 -8.07 4.40 0.38
C ILE A 102 -8.99 5.10 -0.61
N LYS A 103 -8.64 6.34 -0.99
CA LYS A 103 -9.39 7.11 -1.98
C LYS A 103 -8.58 7.29 -3.24
N VAL A 104 -9.25 7.13 -4.38
CA VAL A 104 -8.69 7.31 -5.71
C VAL A 104 -9.14 8.67 -6.26
N PRO A 105 -8.23 9.55 -6.71
CA PRO A 105 -8.62 10.81 -7.35
C PRO A 105 -9.50 10.60 -8.57
N GLU A 106 -10.50 11.46 -8.76
CA GLU A 106 -11.43 11.37 -9.89
C GLU A 106 -10.72 11.37 -11.25
N GLN A 107 -9.64 12.14 -11.40
CA GLN A 107 -8.87 12.16 -12.66
C GLN A 107 -8.26 10.78 -12.98
N LYS A 108 -7.85 10.00 -11.98
CA LYS A 108 -7.32 8.64 -12.18
C LYS A 108 -8.45 7.68 -12.58
N ILE A 109 -9.64 7.83 -11.99
CA ILE A 109 -10.84 7.06 -12.36
C ILE A 109 -11.19 7.35 -13.83
N LEU A 110 -11.30 8.62 -14.21
CA LEU A 110 -11.60 9.03 -15.59
C LEU A 110 -10.56 8.51 -16.58
N LYS A 111 -9.27 8.64 -16.25
CA LYS A 111 -8.17 8.12 -17.08
C LYS A 111 -8.31 6.62 -17.35
N TRP A 112 -8.58 5.82 -16.32
CA TRP A 112 -8.71 4.37 -16.48
C TRP A 112 -10.02 3.97 -17.15
N LYS A 113 -11.12 4.68 -16.89
CA LYS A 113 -12.37 4.52 -17.65
C LYS A 113 -12.15 4.74 -19.14
N GLN A 114 -11.42 5.79 -19.52
CA GLN A 114 -11.08 6.06 -20.92
C GLN A 114 -10.15 4.99 -21.49
N LYS A 115 -9.10 4.59 -20.74
CA LYS A 115 -8.15 3.58 -21.19
C LYS A 115 -8.80 2.22 -21.46
N LEU A 116 -9.80 1.86 -20.67
CA LEU A 116 -10.52 0.58 -20.79
C LEU A 116 -11.87 0.74 -21.52
N ALA A 117 -12.15 1.89 -22.14
CA ALA A 117 -13.45 2.18 -22.74
C ALA A 117 -13.83 1.25 -23.89
N THR A 118 -12.83 0.68 -24.57
CA THR A 118 -13.00 -0.26 -25.69
C THR A 118 -13.26 -1.69 -25.22
N GLU A 119 -13.02 -2.00 -23.94
CA GLU A 119 -13.17 -3.34 -23.40
C GLU A 119 -14.64 -3.68 -23.19
N LYS A 120 -15.12 -4.68 -23.93
CA LYS A 120 -16.50 -5.18 -23.84
C LYS A 120 -16.67 -6.29 -22.82
N ARG A 121 -15.57 -6.78 -22.26
CA ARG A 121 -15.49 -7.90 -21.32
C ARG A 121 -15.02 -7.41 -19.95
N PRO A 122 -15.36 -8.10 -18.86
CA PRO A 122 -14.72 -7.87 -17.56
C PRO A 122 -13.19 -7.89 -17.69
N VAL A 123 -12.52 -6.92 -17.06
CA VAL A 123 -11.06 -6.83 -17.06
C VAL A 123 -10.53 -7.31 -15.71
N ILE A 124 -9.72 -8.35 -15.71
CA ILE A 124 -9.13 -8.97 -14.51
C ILE A 124 -7.65 -8.57 -14.40
N GLY A 125 -7.30 -7.87 -13.32
CA GLY A 125 -5.91 -7.50 -13.03
C GLY A 125 -5.15 -8.62 -12.34
N ILE A 126 -3.97 -9.00 -12.86
CA ILE A 126 -3.12 -10.04 -12.26
C ILE A 126 -1.69 -9.55 -12.00
N ASN A 127 -1.07 -10.11 -10.95
CA ASN A 127 0.32 -9.92 -10.55
C ASN A 127 0.87 -11.28 -10.09
N TRP A 128 2.04 -11.70 -10.57
CA TRP A 128 2.52 -13.08 -10.43
C TRP A 128 3.91 -13.21 -9.82
N GLN A 129 4.64 -12.11 -9.67
CA GLN A 129 5.93 -12.10 -8.98
C GLN A 129 5.86 -11.23 -7.72
N GLY A 130 6.50 -11.73 -6.66
CA GLY A 130 6.81 -10.96 -5.47
C GLY A 130 8.06 -10.10 -5.64
N ASN A 131 8.48 -9.43 -4.56
CA ASN A 131 9.73 -8.67 -4.54
C ASN A 131 10.94 -9.63 -4.42
N ILE A 132 11.81 -9.68 -5.43
CA ILE A 132 13.00 -10.55 -5.48
C ILE A 132 13.94 -10.30 -4.29
N HIS A 133 14.10 -9.05 -3.87
CA HIS A 133 15.02 -8.70 -2.78
C HIS A 133 14.60 -9.31 -1.43
N ILE A 134 13.33 -9.72 -1.30
CA ILE A 134 12.80 -10.39 -0.12
C ILE A 134 12.84 -11.93 -0.29
N GLN A 135 12.81 -12.43 -1.54
CA GLN A 135 12.77 -13.86 -1.88
C GLN A 135 14.09 -14.61 -1.59
N ASN A 136 15.20 -13.90 -1.40
CA ASN A 136 16.48 -14.51 -0.99
C ASN A 136 16.53 -14.89 0.51
N SER A 137 15.51 -14.50 1.29
CA SER A 137 15.30 -14.98 2.66
C SER A 137 14.46 -16.27 2.61
N LYS A 138 14.58 -17.15 3.62
CA LYS A 138 13.95 -18.50 3.75
C LYS A 138 12.40 -18.53 3.72
N THR A 139 11.76 -17.49 3.20
CA THR A 139 10.31 -17.31 3.07
C THR A 139 9.76 -18.05 1.86
N ILE A 140 8.51 -18.51 2.00
CA ILE A 140 7.69 -19.12 0.94
C ILE A 140 7.80 -18.29 -0.34
N ASP A 141 8.10 -18.95 -1.46
CA ASP A 141 8.08 -18.32 -2.78
C ASP A 141 6.66 -17.77 -3.03
N ARG A 142 6.55 -16.43 -3.11
CA ARG A 142 5.30 -15.71 -3.40
C ARG A 142 5.17 -15.40 -4.89
N SER A 143 5.93 -16.11 -5.71
CA SER A 143 5.96 -15.95 -7.14
C SER A 143 5.49 -17.24 -7.82
N LEU A 144 4.90 -17.07 -8.99
CA LEU A 144 4.62 -18.16 -9.90
C LEU A 144 4.96 -17.74 -11.33
N PRO A 145 5.37 -18.67 -12.20
CA PRO A 145 5.48 -18.41 -13.63
C PRO A 145 4.14 -17.92 -14.19
N LEU A 146 4.18 -16.93 -15.09
CA LEU A 146 2.96 -16.39 -15.71
C LEU A 146 2.15 -17.48 -16.41
N ASN A 147 2.81 -18.44 -17.06
CA ASN A 147 2.13 -19.55 -17.74
C ASN A 147 1.30 -20.47 -16.82
N THR A 148 1.48 -20.40 -15.50
CA THR A 148 0.62 -21.12 -14.55
C THR A 148 -0.84 -20.65 -14.61
N PHE A 149 -1.11 -19.44 -15.11
CA PHE A 149 -2.47 -18.96 -15.33
C PHE A 149 -3.15 -19.53 -16.59
N ALA A 150 -2.43 -20.24 -17.47
CA ALA A 150 -2.98 -20.71 -18.75
C ALA A 150 -4.33 -21.43 -18.64
N PRO A 151 -4.55 -22.38 -17.69
CA PRO A 151 -5.83 -23.10 -17.58
C PRO A 151 -7.03 -22.20 -17.25
N ILE A 152 -6.80 -21.08 -16.56
CA ILE A 152 -7.86 -20.13 -16.19
C ILE A 152 -8.22 -19.26 -17.41
N ILE A 153 -7.25 -19.03 -18.30
CA ILE A 153 -7.34 -18.06 -19.40
C ILE A 153 -7.97 -18.67 -20.66
N GLU A 154 -8.11 -19.99 -20.71
CA GLU A 154 -8.87 -20.69 -21.76
C GLU A 154 -10.36 -20.30 -21.77
N MET A 155 -10.88 -19.68 -20.70
CA MET A 155 -12.24 -19.14 -20.66
C MET A 155 -12.31 -17.79 -21.44
N PRO A 156 -13.13 -17.68 -22.50
CA PRO A 156 -13.11 -16.51 -23.37
C PRO A 156 -13.77 -15.25 -22.79
N GLU A 157 -14.28 -15.30 -21.56
CA GLU A 157 -15.23 -14.33 -21.01
C GLU A 157 -14.62 -13.02 -20.48
N PHE A 158 -13.29 -12.94 -20.28
CA PHE A 158 -12.64 -11.77 -19.68
C PHE A 158 -11.35 -11.35 -20.41
N SER A 159 -10.97 -10.08 -20.25
CA SER A 159 -9.66 -9.53 -20.67
C SER A 159 -8.73 -9.46 -19.45
N LEU A 160 -7.41 -9.50 -19.66
CA LEU A 160 -6.41 -9.41 -18.59
C LEU A 160 -5.72 -8.05 -18.56
N LEU A 161 -5.46 -7.53 -17.36
CA LEU A 161 -4.63 -6.36 -17.15
C LEU A 161 -3.38 -6.76 -16.35
N SER A 162 -2.20 -6.46 -16.90
CA SER A 162 -0.95 -6.70 -16.18
C SER A 162 -0.71 -5.64 -15.11
N LEU A 163 -0.83 -6.06 -13.85
CA LEU A 163 -0.43 -5.27 -12.68
C LEU A 163 1.04 -5.51 -12.31
N GLN A 164 1.70 -6.52 -12.92
CA GLN A 164 3.12 -6.77 -12.75
C GLN A 164 3.96 -5.58 -13.24
N LYS A 165 4.99 -5.25 -12.46
CA LYS A 165 5.96 -4.19 -12.77
C LYS A 165 7.35 -4.67 -12.40
N GLY A 166 8.34 -4.36 -13.24
CA GLY A 166 9.72 -4.80 -13.04
C GLY A 166 9.86 -6.29 -13.32
N PHE A 167 10.59 -7.02 -12.48
CA PHE A 167 10.83 -8.46 -12.66
C PHE A 167 9.55 -9.27 -12.85
N GLY A 168 9.61 -10.27 -13.73
CA GLY A 168 8.47 -11.04 -14.19
C GLY A 168 7.74 -10.42 -15.37
N SER A 169 7.88 -9.10 -15.62
CA SER A 169 7.18 -8.46 -16.73
C SER A 169 7.68 -8.97 -18.09
N GLU A 170 8.95 -9.41 -18.16
CA GLU A 170 9.53 -10.08 -19.31
C GLU A 170 8.78 -11.36 -19.69
N GLN A 171 8.12 -12.05 -18.74
CA GLN A 171 7.35 -13.27 -19.02
C GLN A 171 6.12 -13.01 -19.91
N LEU A 172 5.69 -11.75 -20.08
CA LEU A 172 4.62 -11.40 -21.01
C LEU A 172 4.99 -11.72 -22.46
N THR A 173 6.26 -11.60 -22.85
CA THR A 173 6.68 -11.86 -24.24
C THR A 173 6.55 -13.33 -24.61
N ASP A 174 6.70 -14.21 -23.63
CA ASP A 174 6.81 -15.65 -23.83
C ASP A 174 5.52 -16.40 -23.43
N CYS A 175 4.49 -15.68 -22.98
CA CYS A 175 3.24 -16.30 -22.54
C CYS A 175 2.32 -16.64 -23.73
N SER A 176 1.71 -17.83 -23.69
CA SER A 176 0.88 -18.35 -24.78
C SER A 176 -0.42 -17.56 -25.00
N PHE A 177 -0.79 -16.71 -24.05
CA PHE A 177 -2.04 -15.95 -24.03
C PHE A 177 -1.81 -14.43 -24.00
N LEU A 178 -0.67 -13.94 -24.48
CA LEU A 178 -0.37 -12.50 -24.56
C LEU A 178 -1.51 -11.70 -25.21
N HIS A 179 -2.15 -12.27 -26.24
CA HIS A 179 -3.29 -11.68 -26.94
C HIS A 179 -4.53 -11.42 -26.07
N ARG A 180 -4.55 -11.89 -24.82
CA ARG A 180 -5.62 -11.67 -23.84
C ARG A 180 -5.40 -10.43 -22.98
N PHE A 181 -4.22 -9.81 -23.02
CA PHE A 181 -3.90 -8.62 -22.24
C PHE A 181 -4.32 -7.33 -22.95
N VAL A 182 -4.69 -6.32 -22.16
CA VAL A 182 -5.09 -4.96 -22.58
C VAL A 182 -4.17 -3.88 -22.01
#